data_AF-K1RA20-F1
#
_entry.id   AF-K1RA20-F1
#
_cell.length_a   1.000
_cell.length_b   1.000
_cell.length_c   1.000
_cell.angle_alpha   90.00
_cell.angle_beta   90.00
_cell.angle_gamma   90.00
#
_symmetry.space_group_name_H-M   'P 1'
#
loop_
_entity.id
_entity.type
_entity.pdbx_description
1 polymer ?
#
loop_
_entity_poly.entity_id
_entity_poly.type
_entity_poly.pdbx_seq_one_letter_code
_entity_poly.pdbx_strand_id
1 'polypeptide(L)'
;MCFMADPAVAQRAEAQGTTRAAAAMEQAAQVCPGAVLAIGNAPTALFAIARQMERGQFPAMLIGVPVGFVNVEEAKEQVLALCRRFEVPAILAMGRKGGSNVAAAICNALLYLAGDMLDPAERGWQ
;
A
#
# COMPACT_ATOMS: atom_id res chain seq x y z
N MET A 1 -8.74 -1.56 -6.74
CA MET A 1 -8.13 -2.02 -8.02
C MET A 1 -6.78 -2.64 -7.75
N CYS A 2 -6.35 -3.62 -8.55
CA CYS A 2 -5.03 -4.24 -8.44
C CYS A 2 -4.45 -4.50 -9.84
N PHE A 3 -3.37 -3.81 -10.21
CA PHE A 3 -2.73 -3.93 -11.53
C PHE A 3 -1.63 -5.00 -11.59
N MET A 4 -1.43 -5.77 -10.51
CA MET A 4 -0.35 -6.77 -10.43
C MET A 4 -0.44 -7.85 -11.52
N ALA A 5 -1.65 -8.20 -11.93
CA ALA A 5 -1.94 -9.20 -12.96
C ALA A 5 -2.12 -8.62 -14.37
N ASP A 6 -1.95 -7.30 -14.53
CA ASP A 6 -2.07 -6.63 -15.82
C ASP A 6 -0.86 -6.99 -16.72
N PRO A 7 -1.07 -7.58 -17.92
CA PRO A 7 0.02 -7.89 -18.85
C PRO A 7 0.86 -6.67 -19.23
N ALA A 8 0.26 -5.48 -19.33
CA ALA A 8 0.97 -4.25 -19.66
C ALA A 8 1.90 -3.81 -18.51
N VAL A 9 1.52 -4.05 -17.25
CA VAL A 9 2.40 -3.85 -16.09
C VAL A 9 3.57 -4.81 -16.12
N ALA A 10 3.35 -6.07 -16.47
CA ALA A 10 4.43 -7.05 -16.58
C ALA A 10 5.46 -6.66 -17.64
N GLN A 11 4.99 -6.29 -18.84
CA GLN A 11 5.88 -5.85 -19.93
C GLN A 11 6.67 -4.59 -19.58
N ARG A 12 6.04 -3.59 -18.96
CA ARG A 12 6.76 -2.38 -18.52
C ARG A 12 7.77 -2.67 -17.41
N ALA A 13 7.43 -3.54 -16.46
CA ALA A 13 8.34 -3.92 -15.40
C ALA A 13 9.63 -4.55 -15.97
N GLU A 14 9.48 -5.45 -16.95
CA GLU A 14 10.59 -6.06 -17.67
C GLU A 14 11.42 -5.03 -18.45
N ALA A 15 10.76 -4.18 -19.26
CA ALA A 15 11.44 -3.15 -20.05
C ALA A 15 12.22 -2.13 -19.20
N GLN A 16 11.77 -1.88 -17.98
CA GLN A 16 12.39 -0.92 -17.05
C GLN A 16 13.35 -1.59 -16.05
N GLY A 17 13.49 -2.91 -16.06
CA GLY A 17 14.31 -3.63 -15.08
C GLY A 17 13.82 -3.47 -13.63
N THR A 18 12.51 -3.36 -13.42
CA THR A 18 11.88 -3.18 -12.10
C THR A 18 10.93 -4.32 -11.76
N THR A 19 10.36 -4.32 -10.56
CA THR A 19 9.37 -5.33 -10.17
C THR A 19 7.99 -4.96 -10.70
N ARG A 20 7.16 -5.98 -10.95
CA ARG A 20 5.73 -5.79 -11.27
C ARG A 20 5.01 -4.96 -10.20
N ALA A 21 5.39 -5.12 -8.94
CA ALA A 21 4.81 -4.38 -7.83
C ALA A 21 5.11 -2.88 -7.92
N ALA A 22 6.35 -2.50 -8.24
CA ALA A 22 6.72 -1.11 -8.43
C ALA A 22 6.00 -0.50 -9.65
N ALA A 23 6.03 -1.18 -10.79
CA ALA A 23 5.34 -0.73 -12.00
C ALA A 23 3.81 -0.62 -11.81
N ALA A 24 3.20 -1.54 -11.04
CA ALA A 24 1.78 -1.47 -10.71
C ALA A 24 1.43 -0.22 -9.89
N MET A 25 2.31 0.20 -8.97
CA MET A 25 2.10 1.42 -8.19
C MET A 25 2.29 2.67 -9.02
N GLU A 26 3.23 2.67 -9.97
CA GLU A 26 3.38 3.78 -10.93
C GLU A 26 2.12 3.94 -11.80
N GLN A 27 1.53 2.84 -12.29
CA GLN A 27 0.23 2.87 -12.96
C GLN A 27 -0.88 3.37 -12.03
N ALA A 28 -0.94 2.84 -10.80
CA ALA A 28 -1.97 3.22 -9.83
C ALA A 28 -1.96 4.73 -9.52
N ALA A 29 -0.78 5.33 -9.38
CA ALA A 29 -0.63 6.77 -9.14
C ALA A 29 -1.19 7.63 -10.29
N GLN A 30 -1.15 7.13 -11.53
CA GLN A 30 -1.66 7.84 -12.70
C GLN A 30 -3.18 7.70 -12.84
N VAL A 31 -3.69 6.47 -12.68
CA VAL A 31 -5.10 6.16 -12.94
C VAL A 31 -6.01 6.38 -11.73
N CYS A 32 -5.44 6.47 -10.53
CA CYS A 32 -6.16 6.65 -9.27
C CYS A 32 -5.47 7.68 -8.37
N PRO A 33 -5.37 8.95 -8.80
CA PRO A 33 -4.78 9.99 -7.96
C PRO A 33 -5.57 10.11 -6.65
N GLY A 34 -4.86 10.21 -5.53
CA GLY A 34 -5.49 10.33 -4.21
C GLY A 34 -6.21 9.06 -3.71
N ALA A 35 -5.88 7.87 -4.23
CA ALA A 35 -6.45 6.64 -3.69
C ALA A 35 -5.94 6.29 -2.28
N VAL A 36 -6.71 5.47 -1.56
CA VAL A 36 -6.19 4.70 -0.41
C VAL A 36 -5.39 3.51 -0.96
N LEU A 37 -4.11 3.45 -0.65
CA LEU A 37 -3.21 2.41 -1.13
C LEU A 37 -2.99 1.34 -0.07
N ALA A 38 -3.28 0.08 -0.39
CA ALA A 38 -3.05 -1.05 0.50
C ALA A 38 -1.98 -1.98 -0.06
N ILE A 39 -0.84 -2.07 0.66
CA ILE A 39 0.34 -2.82 0.25
C ILE A 39 0.65 -3.86 1.33
N GLY A 40 0.28 -5.11 1.09
CA GLY A 40 0.43 -6.22 2.04
C GLY A 40 1.57 -7.20 1.76
N ASN A 41 2.26 -7.10 0.61
CA ASN A 41 3.27 -8.09 0.22
C ASN A 41 4.60 -7.47 -0.19
N ALA A 42 4.61 -6.70 -1.28
CA ALA A 42 5.86 -6.30 -1.92
C ALA A 42 6.46 -5.01 -1.31
N PRO A 43 7.67 -5.04 -0.73
CA PRO A 43 8.33 -3.82 -0.26
C PRO A 43 8.71 -2.88 -1.41
N THR A 44 8.95 -3.41 -2.61
CA THR A 44 9.21 -2.61 -3.82
C THR A 44 8.04 -1.72 -4.24
N ALA A 45 6.80 -2.06 -3.85
CA ALA A 45 5.67 -1.15 -4.00
C ALA A 45 5.79 0.07 -3.07
N LEU A 46 6.25 -0.09 -1.83
CA LEU A 46 6.48 1.04 -0.92
C LEU A 46 7.57 1.98 -1.45
N PHE A 47 8.67 1.43 -1.98
CA PHE A 47 9.71 2.25 -2.63
C PHE A 47 9.17 3.02 -3.84
N ALA A 48 8.28 2.43 -4.64
CA ALA A 48 7.65 3.13 -5.74
C ALA A 48 6.77 4.29 -5.24
N ILE A 49 5.97 4.07 -4.20
CA ILE A 49 5.16 5.14 -3.60
C ILE A 49 6.02 6.24 -2.99
N ALA A 50 7.12 5.90 -2.30
CA ALA A 50 8.07 6.87 -1.80
C ALA A 50 8.59 7.80 -2.91
N ARG A 51 9.01 7.24 -4.06
CA ARG A 51 9.43 8.02 -5.23
C ARG A 51 8.33 8.91 -5.80
N GLN A 52 7.07 8.45 -5.77
CA GLN A 52 5.94 9.27 -6.25
C GLN A 52 5.65 10.43 -5.29
N MET A 53 5.74 10.21 -3.97
CA MET A 53 5.59 11.27 -2.97
C MET A 53 6.68 12.33 -3.10
N GLU A 54 7.92 11.92 -3.36
CA GLU A 54 9.03 12.85 -3.66
C GLU A 54 8.78 13.70 -4.91
N ARG A 55 7.98 13.20 -5.87
CA ARG A 55 7.55 13.92 -7.08
C ARG A 55 6.26 14.74 -6.88
N GLY A 56 5.75 14.84 -5.66
CA GLY A 56 4.55 15.61 -5.35
C GLY A 56 3.23 14.86 -5.64
N GLN A 57 3.28 13.54 -5.82
CA GLN A 57 2.09 12.70 -6.00
C GLN A 57 1.79 11.93 -4.71
N PHE A 58 0.66 12.22 -4.10
CA PHE A 58 0.32 11.69 -2.77
C PHE A 58 -0.95 10.81 -2.82
N PRO A 59 -0.97 9.67 -2.12
CA PRO A 59 -2.20 8.95 -1.85
C PRO A 59 -3.04 9.69 -0.78
N ALA A 60 -4.34 9.40 -0.70
CA ALA A 60 -5.15 9.91 0.41
C ALA A 60 -4.77 9.23 1.74
N MET A 61 -4.33 7.97 1.68
CA MET A 61 -3.85 7.22 2.84
C MET A 61 -3.00 6.03 2.37
N LEU A 62 -2.04 5.62 3.19
CA LEU A 62 -1.21 4.44 2.96
C LEU A 62 -1.42 3.36 4.04
N ILE A 63 -1.78 2.15 3.64
CA ILE A 63 -1.69 0.94 4.46
C ILE A 63 -0.46 0.15 3.97
N GLY A 64 0.67 0.33 4.66
CA GLY A 64 1.95 -0.27 4.31
C GLY A 64 2.33 -1.39 5.27
N VAL A 65 1.87 -2.59 4.97
CA VAL A 65 2.09 -3.79 5.80
C VAL A 65 2.72 -4.95 5.00
N PRO A 66 3.73 -4.74 4.12
CA PRO A 66 4.42 -5.86 3.49
C PRO A 66 5.12 -6.74 4.53
N VAL A 67 5.14 -8.05 4.29
CA VAL A 67 5.88 -9.03 5.08
C VAL A 67 7.12 -9.47 4.32
N GLY A 68 8.22 -9.73 5.02
CA GLY A 68 9.40 -10.33 4.41
C GLY A 68 10.70 -10.01 5.13
N PHE A 69 11.80 -10.45 4.52
CA PHE A 69 13.12 -10.41 5.12
C PHE A 69 14.11 -9.50 4.38
N VAL A 70 13.77 -9.09 3.15
CA VAL A 70 14.64 -8.26 2.30
C VAL A 70 13.98 -6.91 2.11
N ASN A 71 14.68 -5.84 2.53
CA ASN A 71 14.32 -4.43 2.36
C ASN A 71 12.94 -4.01 2.91
N VAL A 72 12.25 -4.86 3.69
CA VAL A 72 10.90 -4.58 4.21
C VAL A 72 10.93 -3.51 5.29
N GLU A 73 11.90 -3.57 6.20
CA GLU A 73 12.04 -2.60 7.30
C GLU A 73 12.41 -1.23 6.74
N GLU A 74 13.46 -1.17 5.91
CA GLU A 74 13.91 0.03 5.22
C GLU A 74 12.78 0.70 4.41
N ALA A 75 12.02 -0.08 3.62
CA ALA A 75 10.93 0.46 2.83
C ALA A 75 9.82 1.08 3.68
N LYS A 76 9.52 0.50 4.85
CA LYS A 76 8.54 1.04 5.81
C LYS A 76 9.05 2.30 6.51
N GLU A 77 10.31 2.32 6.90
CA GLU A 77 10.93 3.48 7.54
C GLU A 77 11.00 4.68 6.59
N GLN A 78 11.43 4.45 5.35
CA GLN A 78 11.48 5.50 4.32
C GLN A 78 10.10 6.09 4.07
N VAL A 79 9.09 5.25 3.82
CA VAL A 79 7.74 5.76 3.53
C VAL A 79 7.10 6.40 4.76
N LEU A 80 7.39 5.94 5.98
CA LEU A 80 6.94 6.58 7.22
C LEU A 80 7.48 8.00 7.35
N ALA A 81 8.78 8.20 7.06
CA ALA A 81 9.40 9.52 7.09
C ALA A 81 8.72 10.47 6.10
N LEU A 82 8.42 10.01 4.89
CA LEU A 82 7.70 10.79 3.87
C LEU A 82 6.25 11.07 4.26
N CYS A 83 5.54 10.08 4.83
CA CYS A 83 4.18 10.27 5.32
C CYS A 83 4.11 11.35 6.40
N ARG A 84 5.07 11.37 7.34
CA ARG A 84 5.18 12.42 8.35
C ARG A 84 5.50 13.78 7.74
N ARG A 85 6.44 13.83 6.79
CA ARG A 85 6.86 15.07 6.13
C ARG A 85 5.73 15.74 5.34
N PHE A 86 4.93 14.94 4.64
CA PHE A 86 3.87 15.43 3.75
C PHE A 86 2.47 15.27 4.33
N GLU A 87 2.36 14.97 5.62
CA GLU A 87 1.09 14.80 6.35
C GLU A 87 0.12 13.80 5.70
N VAL A 88 0.66 12.74 5.09
CA VAL A 88 -0.13 11.66 4.51
C VAL A 88 -0.50 10.65 5.62
N PRO A 89 -1.80 10.39 5.87
CA PRO A 89 -2.24 9.39 6.83
C PRO A 89 -1.70 8.01 6.48
N ALA A 90 -1.16 7.29 7.47
CA ALA A 90 -0.59 5.97 7.23
C ALA A 90 -0.82 4.99 8.39
N ILE A 91 -1.07 3.73 8.05
CA ILE A 91 -1.02 2.58 8.95
C ILE A 91 0.11 1.67 8.46
N LEU A 92 1.18 1.59 9.26
CA LEU A 92 2.37 0.81 8.93
C LEU A 92 2.65 -0.21 10.05
N ALA A 93 2.83 -1.47 9.66
CA ALA A 93 3.25 -2.53 10.58
C ALA A 93 4.78 -2.56 10.61
N MET A 94 5.41 -1.80 11.50
CA MET A 94 6.88 -1.68 11.55
C MET A 94 7.58 -3.03 11.80
N GLY A 95 8.84 -3.12 11.38
CA GLY A 95 9.59 -4.37 11.34
C GLY A 95 9.21 -5.26 10.15
N ARG A 96 9.43 -6.57 10.28
CA ARG A 96 9.30 -7.55 9.18
C ARG A 96 7.91 -8.16 9.00
N LYS A 97 7.04 -8.03 10.01
CA LYS A 97 5.70 -8.62 10.00
C LYS A 97 4.72 -7.82 9.14
N GLY A 98 3.70 -8.50 8.63
CA GLY A 98 2.73 -7.93 7.72
C GLY A 98 1.96 -9.02 6.97
N GLY A 99 1.47 -8.71 5.79
CA GLY A 99 0.82 -9.65 4.90
C GLY A 99 -0.44 -9.09 4.26
N SER A 100 -0.86 -9.68 3.14
CA SER A 100 -2.11 -9.32 2.46
C SER A 100 -3.33 -9.47 3.38
N ASN A 101 -3.35 -10.48 4.26
CA ASN A 101 -4.43 -10.66 5.23
C ASN A 101 -4.49 -9.51 6.24
N VAL A 102 -3.33 -9.00 6.68
CA VAL A 102 -3.25 -7.83 7.57
C VAL A 102 -3.74 -6.58 6.84
N ALA A 103 -3.32 -6.38 5.59
CA ALA A 103 -3.81 -5.26 4.78
C ALA A 103 -5.33 -5.31 4.59
N ALA A 104 -5.89 -6.48 4.25
CA ALA A 104 -7.32 -6.69 4.09
C ALA A 104 -8.09 -6.48 5.40
N ALA A 105 -7.56 -6.95 6.54
CA ALA A 105 -8.16 -6.72 7.84
C ALA A 105 -8.21 -5.23 8.20
N ILE A 106 -7.16 -4.47 7.92
CA ILE A 106 -7.14 -3.01 8.11
C ILE A 106 -8.16 -2.33 7.20
N CYS A 107 -8.21 -2.68 5.91
CA CYS A 107 -9.22 -2.15 4.99
C CYS A 107 -10.64 -2.41 5.49
N ASN A 108 -10.94 -3.64 5.92
CA ASN A 108 -12.24 -3.99 6.46
C ASN A 108 -12.57 -3.20 7.72
N ALA A 109 -11.60 -3.05 8.65
CA ALA A 109 -11.79 -2.24 9.85
C ALA A 109 -12.10 -0.77 9.54
N LEU A 110 -11.44 -0.18 8.54
CA LEU A 110 -11.74 1.18 8.08
C LEU A 110 -13.15 1.29 7.49
N LEU A 111 -13.61 0.29 6.73
CA LEU A 111 -14.98 0.25 6.20
C LEU A 111 -16.01 0.13 7.32
N TYR A 112 -15.76 -0.69 8.33
CA TYR A 112 -16.65 -0.83 9.48
C TYR A 112 -16.72 0.45 10.30
N LEU A 113 -15.58 1.10 10.53
CA LEU A 113 -15.53 2.39 11.20
C LEU A 113 -16.32 3.46 10.42
N ALA A 114 -16.19 3.49 9.10
CA ALA A 114 -16.90 4.46 8.26
C ALA A 114 -18.41 4.22 8.18
N GLY A 115 -18.87 2.99 8.43
CA GLY A 115 -20.28 2.62 8.45
C GLY A 115 -20.87 2.48 9.86
N ASP A 116 -20.16 2.88 10.91
CA ASP A 116 -20.55 2.69 12.32
C ASP A 116 -20.87 1.23 12.70
N MET A 117 -20.26 0.25 12.03
CA MET A 117 -20.49 -1.20 12.21
C MET A 117 -19.34 -1.88 12.98
N LEU A 118 -18.82 -1.24 14.03
CA LEU A 118 -17.67 -1.79 14.76
C LEU A 118 -18.04 -3.05 15.56
N ASP A 119 -19.29 -3.17 16.01
CA ASP A 119 -19.77 -4.35 16.71
C ASP A 119 -19.81 -5.55 15.74
N PRO A 120 -19.11 -6.67 16.04
CA PRO A 120 -19.24 -7.91 15.27
C PRO A 120 -20.68 -8.42 15.15
N ALA A 121 -21.52 -8.20 16.17
CA ALA A 121 -22.90 -8.65 16.17
C ALA A 121 -23.73 -7.97 15.06
N GLU A 122 -23.50 -6.67 14.83
CA GLU A 122 -24.14 -5.89 13.76
C GLU A 122 -23.78 -6.41 12.35
N ARG A 123 -22.69 -7.19 12.24
CA ARG A 123 -22.18 -7.78 11.01
C ARG A 123 -22.54 -9.26 10.85
N GLY A 124 -23.36 -9.80 11.75
CA GLY A 124 -23.80 -11.20 11.72
C GLY A 124 -22.73 -12.20 12.15
N TRP A 125 -21.70 -11.77 12.87
CA TRP A 125 -20.74 -12.69 13.51
C TRP A 125 -21.35 -13.24 14.80
N GLN A 126 -21.27 -14.56 14.98
CA GLN A 126 -21.67 -15.27 16.20
C GLN A 126 -20.47 -15.59 17.07
#